data_AF-A0A8X6IC18-F1
#
_entry.id   AF-A0A8X6IC18-F1
#
_cell.length_a   1.000
_cell.length_b   1.000
_cell.length_c   1.000
_cell.angle_alpha   90.00
_cell.angle_beta   90.00
_cell.angle_gamma   90.00
#
_symmetry.space_group_name_H-M   'P 1'
#
loop_
_entity.id
_entity.type
_entity.pdbx_description
1 polymer ?
#
loop_
_entity_poly.entity_id
_entity_poly.type
_entity_poly.pdbx_seq_one_letter_code
_entity_poly.pdbx_strand_id
1 'polypeptide(L)'
;MSSILDLLSEKNIGGEQTFIKAFFDTSIGSKLEIEGYKFICDFADVDPSEVVFFSDRPLEIAAAKKCGLRAIVVVRESNFSMIKEEEEFLGHEDGKITSFVEIL
;
A
#
# COMPACT_ATOMS: atom_id res chain seq x y z
N MET A 1 -29.26 0.46 7.15
CA MET A 1 -28.09 0.83 6.32
C MET A 1 -26.89 0.76 7.23
N SER A 2 -26.16 -0.36 7.21
CA SER A 2 -24.84 -0.40 7.84
C SER A 2 -23.92 0.55 7.09
N SER A 3 -23.22 1.40 7.83
CA SER A 3 -22.26 2.35 7.25
C SER A 3 -21.09 1.56 6.68
N ILE A 4 -20.44 2.08 5.63
CA ILE A 4 -19.16 1.54 5.14
C ILE A 4 -18.13 1.38 6.28
N LEU A 5 -18.25 2.18 7.35
CA LEU A 5 -17.46 2.05 8.57
C LEU A 5 -17.64 0.72 9.31
N ASP A 6 -18.81 0.08 9.22
CA ASP A 6 -19.10 -1.18 9.93
C ASP A 6 -18.34 -2.36 9.30
N LEU A 7 -17.95 -2.27 8.02
CA LEU A 7 -17.16 -3.32 7.34
C LEU A 7 -15.68 -3.34 7.75
N LEU A 8 -15.20 -2.28 8.43
CA LEU A 8 -13.78 -2.10 8.75
C LEU A 8 -13.40 -2.55 10.17
N SER A 9 -14.36 -3.01 10.97
CA SER A 9 -14.25 -2.98 12.45
C SER A 9 -14.04 -4.31 13.17
N GLU A 10 -13.84 -5.47 12.53
CA GLU A 10 -13.72 -6.73 13.29
C GLU A 10 -12.39 -7.48 13.10
N LYS A 11 -11.30 -6.83 13.48
CA LYS A 11 -10.16 -7.53 14.10
C LYS A 11 -9.70 -6.75 15.32
N ASN A 12 -10.21 -7.16 16.48
CA ASN A 12 -9.75 -6.69 17.80
C ASN A 12 -8.26 -6.98 17.95
N ILE A 13 -7.42 -5.97 17.74
CA ILE A 13 -6.02 -5.96 18.20
C ILE A 13 -6.06 -5.17 19.50
N GLY A 14 -6.12 -5.87 20.64
CA GLY A 14 -6.31 -5.24 21.95
C GLY A 14 -5.21 -4.24 22.30
N GLY A 15 -5.61 -3.09 22.85
CA GLY A 15 -4.71 -2.08 23.46
C GLY A 15 -5.03 -0.65 23.03
N GLU A 16 -5.04 0.27 24.00
CA GLU A 16 -5.27 1.72 23.83
C GLU A 16 -4.36 2.35 22.76
N GLN A 17 -4.96 3.18 21.90
CA GLN A 17 -4.41 3.83 20.70
C GLN A 17 -4.17 2.91 19.50
N THR A 18 -5.24 2.68 18.73
CA THR A 18 -5.12 2.10 17.38
C THR A 18 -4.46 3.13 16.44
N PHE A 19 -3.21 2.87 16.07
CA PHE A 19 -2.47 3.64 15.04
C PHE A 19 -3.01 3.39 13.62
N ILE A 20 -3.82 2.35 13.45
CA ILE A 20 -4.46 1.97 12.18
C ILE A 20 -5.87 2.58 12.14
N LYS A 21 -6.19 3.27 11.04
CA LYS A 21 -7.49 3.93 10.86
C LYS A 21 -8.50 3.13 10.03
N ALA A 22 -8.01 2.27 9.14
CA ALA A 22 -8.84 1.49 8.23
C ALA A 22 -8.09 0.24 7.75
N PHE A 23 -8.87 -0.75 7.28
CA PHE A 23 -8.37 -1.97 6.64
C PHE A 23 -9.00 -2.09 5.25
N PHE A 24 -8.24 -2.53 4.26
CA PHE A 24 -8.77 -2.75 2.91
C PHE A 24 -8.37 -4.14 2.43
N ASP A 25 -9.29 -4.82 1.75
CA ASP A 25 -9.07 -6.12 1.15
C ASP A 25 -9.50 -6.14 -0.33
N THR A 26 -9.52 -7.31 -0.96
CA THR A 26 -9.84 -7.44 -2.39
C THR A 26 -11.29 -7.11 -2.75
N SER A 27 -12.17 -6.89 -1.77
CA SER A 27 -13.55 -6.44 -2.03
C SER A 27 -13.62 -5.04 -2.63
N ILE A 28 -12.60 -4.20 -2.42
CA ILE A 28 -12.50 -2.86 -3.03
C ILE A 28 -11.78 -2.87 -4.40
N GLY A 29 -11.32 -4.03 -4.86
CA GLY A 29 -10.62 -4.19 -6.13
C GLY A 29 -9.33 -5.03 -6.02
N SER A 30 -8.76 -5.36 -7.18
CA SER A 30 -7.46 -6.03 -7.27
C SER A 30 -6.33 -5.07 -6.87
N LYS A 31 -5.34 -5.56 -6.12
CA LYS A 31 -4.13 -4.78 -5.77
C LYS A 31 -3.24 -4.46 -6.97
N LEU A 32 -3.50 -5.07 -8.12
CA LEU A 32 -2.76 -4.84 -9.36
C LEU A 32 -3.41 -3.75 -10.24
N GLU A 33 -4.60 -3.30 -9.86
CA GLU A 33 -5.40 -2.35 -10.62
C GLU A 33 -5.48 -1.01 -9.89
N ILE A 34 -5.60 0.08 -10.65
CA ILE A 34 -5.56 1.45 -10.14
C ILE A 34 -6.78 1.80 -9.27
N GLU A 35 -7.92 1.15 -9.53
CA GLU A 35 -9.23 1.44 -8.93
C GLU A 35 -9.23 1.28 -7.41
N GLY A 36 -8.53 0.26 -6.90
CA GLY A 36 -8.42 0.04 -5.45
C GLY A 36 -7.70 1.18 -4.74
N TYR A 37 -6.63 1.72 -5.34
CA TYR A 37 -5.88 2.84 -4.78
C TYR A 37 -6.67 4.15 -4.83
N LYS A 38 -7.42 4.39 -5.91
CA LYS A 38 -8.35 5.52 -6.00
C LYS A 38 -9.39 5.46 -4.90
N PHE A 39 -10.01 4.30 -4.70
CA PHE A 39 -10.99 4.09 -3.64
C PHE A 39 -10.41 4.40 -2.25
N ILE A 40 -9.17 3.98 -1.96
CA ILE A 40 -8.52 4.27 -0.69
C ILE A 40 -8.33 5.79 -0.48
N CYS A 41 -7.86 6.51 -1.52
CA CYS A 41 -7.67 7.95 -1.43
C CYS A 41 -9.00 8.69 -1.26
N ASP A 42 -10.02 8.31 -2.02
CA ASP A 42 -11.37 8.86 -1.93
C ASP A 42 -12.00 8.60 -0.55
N PHE A 43 -11.81 7.39 0.01
CA PHE A 43 -12.27 7.04 1.35
C PHE A 43 -11.58 7.87 2.43
N ALA A 44 -10.26 8.10 2.28
CA ALA A 44 -9.46 8.85 3.24
C ALA A 44 -9.57 10.38 3.07
N ASP A 45 -10.22 10.86 1.99
CA ASP A 45 -10.34 12.28 1.62
C ASP A 45 -8.97 12.98 1.54
N VAL A 46 -8.02 12.34 0.84
CA VAL A 46 -6.64 12.82 0.65
C VAL A 46 -6.25 12.82 -0.82
N ASP A 47 -5.38 13.75 -1.22
CA ASP A 47 -4.81 13.72 -2.56
C ASP A 47 -3.85 12.53 -2.71
N PRO A 48 -3.88 11.79 -3.83
CA PRO A 48 -2.98 10.66 -4.05
C PRO A 48 -1.49 10.99 -3.84
N SER A 49 -1.05 12.22 -4.18
CA SER A 49 0.35 12.64 -4.03
C SER A 49 0.81 12.76 -2.57
N GLU A 50 -0.13 12.92 -1.64
CA GLU A 50 0.15 13.00 -0.21
C GLU A 50 0.36 11.61 0.42
N VAL A 51 -0.15 10.56 -0.24
CA VAL A 51 -0.08 9.18 0.25
C VAL A 51 1.24 8.51 -0.13
N VAL A 52 1.83 7.80 0.84
CA VAL A 52 2.97 6.91 0.63
C VAL A 52 2.53 5.47 0.80
N PHE A 53 2.69 4.67 -0.26
CA PHE A 53 2.37 3.25 -0.28
C PHE A 53 3.63 2.40 -0.15
N PHE A 54 3.57 1.36 0.67
CA PHE A 54 4.67 0.43 0.92
C PHE A 54 4.25 -0.98 0.53
N SER A 55 4.99 -1.61 -0.37
CA SER A 55 4.76 -3.01 -0.75
C SER A 55 6.07 -3.69 -1.13
N ASP A 56 6.14 -5.00 -0.90
CA ASP A 56 7.21 -5.86 -1.40
C ASP A 56 6.89 -6.43 -2.80
N ARG A 57 5.73 -6.08 -3.38
CA ARG A 57 5.28 -6.58 -4.68
C ARG A 57 5.40 -5.52 -5.77
N PRO A 58 6.30 -5.70 -6.76
CA PRO A 58 6.56 -4.72 -7.81
C PRO A 58 5.34 -4.30 -8.63
N LEU A 59 4.44 -5.23 -8.95
CA LEU A 59 3.22 -4.92 -9.69
C LEU A 59 2.24 -4.05 -8.87
N GLU A 60 2.21 -4.18 -7.54
CA GLU A 60 1.41 -3.31 -6.67
C GLU A 60 2.00 -1.89 -6.61
N ILE A 61 3.34 -1.78 -6.56
CA ILE A 61 4.04 -0.49 -6.62
C ILE A 61 3.71 0.25 -7.91
N ALA A 62 3.74 -0.43 -9.06
CA ALA A 62 3.40 0.17 -10.34
C ALA A 62 1.92 0.61 -10.41
N ALA A 63 0.99 -0.17 -9.87
CA ALA A 63 -0.42 0.18 -9.80
C ALA A 63 -0.68 1.42 -8.92
N ALA A 64 -0.05 1.48 -7.74
CA ALA A 64 -0.13 2.63 -6.84
C ALA A 64 0.39 3.91 -7.50
N LYS A 65 1.53 3.84 -8.20
CA LYS A 65 2.07 5.00 -8.92
C LYS A 65 1.19 5.49 -10.06
N LYS A 66 0.54 4.58 -10.79
CA LYS A 66 -0.44 4.97 -11.83
C LYS A 66 -1.58 5.79 -11.23
N CYS A 67 -1.91 5.60 -9.95
CA CYS A 67 -2.88 6.39 -9.20
C CYS A 67 -2.32 7.75 -8.72
N GLY A 68 -1.02 8.01 -8.86
CA GLY A 68 -0.36 9.23 -8.40
C GLY A 68 0.24 9.13 -6.99
N LEU A 69 0.21 7.94 -6.36
CA LEU A 69 0.81 7.74 -5.05
C LEU A 69 2.33 7.74 -5.15
N ARG A 70 2.99 8.22 -4.09
CA ARG A 70 4.39 7.85 -3.83
C ARG A 70 4.39 6.38 -3.40
N ALA A 71 5.18 5.54 -4.05
CA ALA A 71 5.23 4.11 -3.74
C ALA A 71 6.67 3.64 -3.56
N ILE A 72 6.93 2.93 -2.47
CA ILE A 72 8.25 2.52 -2.01
C ILE A 72 8.28 1.00 -1.85
N VAL A 73 9.32 0.39 -2.42
CA VAL A 73 9.53 -1.06 -2.32
C VAL A 73 10.11 -1.38 -0.94
N VAL A 74 9.51 -2.35 -0.26
CA VAL A 74 10.03 -2.87 1.01
C VAL A 74 10.76 -4.18 0.76
N VAL A 75 12.08 -4.18 0.93
CA VAL A 75 12.91 -5.37 0.79
C VAL A 75 13.04 -6.05 2.14
N ARG A 76 12.47 -7.25 2.27
CA ARG A 76 12.59 -8.08 3.48
C ARG A 76 13.72 -9.09 3.31
N GLU A 77 14.43 -9.41 4.39
CA GLU A 77 15.57 -10.36 4.36
C GLU A 77 15.21 -11.73 3.76
N SER A 78 13.95 -12.17 3.90
CA SER A 78 13.45 -13.42 3.30
C SER A 78 13.12 -13.34 1.80
N ASN A 79 13.05 -12.13 1.23
CA ASN A 79 12.62 -11.87 -0.15
C ASN A 79 13.81 -11.66 -1.12
N PHE A 80 14.98 -12.26 -0.85
CA PHE A 80 16.17 -12.15 -1.70
C PHE A 80 16.02 -12.78 -3.11
N SER A 81 14.80 -13.18 -3.50
CA SER A 81 14.45 -13.60 -4.85
C SER A 81 13.44 -12.64 -5.46
N MET A 82 13.76 -11.35 -5.52
CA MET A 82 13.18 -10.50 -6.55
C MET A 82 13.62 -11.07 -7.89
N ILE A 83 12.67 -11.50 -8.71
CA ILE A 83 12.98 -12.00 -10.05
C ILE A 83 13.51 -10.79 -10.83
N LYS A 84 14.66 -10.90 -11.51
CA LYS A 84 15.30 -9.77 -12.22
C LYS A 84 14.33 -8.97 -13.11
N GLU A 85 13.36 -9.65 -13.72
CA GLU A 85 12.32 -9.06 -14.56
C GLU A 85 11.45 -8.04 -13.80
N GLU A 86 11.18 -8.26 -12.52
CA GLU A 86 10.39 -7.32 -11.71
C GLU A 86 11.21 -6.11 -11.27
N GLU A 87 12.54 -6.25 -11.07
CA GLU A 87 13.42 -5.10 -10.83
C GLU A 87 13.52 -4.21 -12.08
N GLU A 88 13.60 -4.82 -13.26
CA GLU A 88 13.66 -4.11 -14.53
C GLU A 88 12.36 -3.34 -14.81
N PHE A 89 11.22 -3.91 -14.39
CA PHE A 89 9.90 -3.29 -14.50
C PHE A 89 9.71 -2.04 -13.63
N LEU A 90 10.36 -1.99 -12.45
CA LEU A 90 10.25 -0.85 -11.53
C LEU A 90 11.11 0.35 -11.96
N GLY A 91 12.15 0.12 -12.78
CA GLY A 91 13.14 1.13 -13.11
C GLY A 91 14.09 1.41 -11.93
N HIS A 92 15.26 1.99 -12.21
CA HIS A 92 16.29 2.26 -11.19
C HIS A 92 15.96 3.43 -10.26
N GLU A 93 14.81 4.09 -10.43
CA GLU A 93 14.47 5.35 -9.76
C GLU A 93 13.67 5.15 -8.45
N ASP A 94 13.29 3.91 -8.15
CA ASP A 94 12.41 3.61 -7.03
C ASP A 94 13.14 3.58 -5.69
N GLY A 95 12.57 4.29 -4.72
CA GLY A 95 12.98 4.18 -3.33
C GLY A 95 12.79 2.74 -2.83
N LYS A 96 13.87 2.14 -2.35
CA LYS A 96 13.87 0.85 -1.67
C LYS A 96 14.27 1.08 -0.22
N ILE A 97 13.57 0.44 0.70
CA ILE A 97 13.93 0.41 2.11
C ILE A 97 13.93 -1.02 2.64
N THR A 98 14.77 -1.27 3.64
CA THR A 98 14.78 -2.55 4.37
C THR A 98 14.06 -2.46 5.72
N SER A 99 13.88 -1.24 6.22
CA SER A 99 13.22 -0.92 7.48
C SER A 99 12.49 0.42 7.43
N PHE A 100 11.37 0.53 8.16
CA PHE A 100 10.63 1.80 8.30
C PHE A 100 11.39 2.86 9.12
N VAL A 101 12.45 2.47 9.83
CA VAL A 101 13.34 3.42 10.53
C VAL A 101 14.07 4.35 9.53
N GLU A 102 14.25 3.91 8.28
CA GLU A 102 14.94 4.68 7.24
C GLU A 102 14.14 5.89 6.73
N ILE A 103 12.87 6.04 7.17
CA ILE A 103 11.94 7.10 6.74
C ILE A 103 11.72 8.14 7.87
N LEU A 104 12.32 7.93 9.04
CA LEU A 104 12.29 8.85 10.19
C LEU A 104 13.40 9.90 10.09
#